data_AF-A0A1L3J8Q7-F1
#
_entry.id   AF-A0A1L3J8Q7-F1
#
_cell.length_a   1.000
_cell.length_b   1.000
_cell.length_c   1.000
_cell.angle_alpha   90.00
_cell.angle_beta   90.00
_cell.angle_gamma   90.00
#
_symmetry.space_group_name_H-M   'P 1'
#
loop_
_entity.id
_entity.type
_entity.pdbx_description
1 polymer ?
#
loop_
_entity_poly.entity_id
_entity_poly.type
_entity_poly.pdbx_seq_one_letter_code
_entity_poly.pdbx_strand_id
1 'polypeptide(L)'
;MMDLSGLPRWRRALIPIAVNLTRASTTNGLNQYISTSTGAAFLYDANGNLTGDGSFSYTKTQENRLVQASGTNLRKTGRNLAL
;
A
#
# COMPACT_ATOMS: atom_id res chain seq x y z
N MET A 1 26.09 -5.49 4.34
CA MET A 1 25.60 -6.49 3.36
C MET A 1 26.23 -7.82 3.73
N MET A 2 25.48 -8.92 3.81
CA MET A 2 26.06 -10.22 4.19
C MET A 2 26.87 -10.78 3.00
N ASP A 3 28.12 -11.20 3.21
CA ASP A 3 28.92 -11.91 2.20
C ASP A 3 28.44 -13.36 2.08
N LEU A 4 28.13 -13.79 0.85
CA LEU A 4 27.53 -15.09 0.53
C LEU A 4 28.42 -15.96 -0.35
N SER A 5 29.66 -15.53 -0.60
CA SER A 5 30.61 -16.20 -1.52
C SER A 5 31.02 -17.60 -1.08
N GLY A 6 30.93 -17.91 0.21
CA GLY A 6 31.31 -19.21 0.81
C GLY A 6 30.18 -20.24 0.97
N LEU A 7 28.93 -19.93 0.60
CA LEU A 7 27.81 -20.85 0.83
C LEU A 7 27.62 -21.88 -0.31
N PRO A 8 27.39 -23.17 0.01
CA PRO A 8 27.14 -24.19 -0.98
C PRO A 8 25.83 -23.92 -1.73
N ARG A 9 25.76 -24.38 -2.98
CA ARG A 9 24.74 -23.98 -3.97
C ARG A 9 23.29 -24.19 -3.52
N TRP A 10 23.06 -25.14 -2.62
CA TRP A 10 21.75 -25.43 -2.02
C TRP A 10 21.37 -24.44 -0.90
N ARG A 11 22.33 -23.86 -0.17
CA ARG A 11 22.05 -22.80 0.82
C ARG A 11 21.81 -21.45 0.17
N ARG A 12 22.40 -21.17 -1.00
CA ARG A 12 22.16 -19.92 -1.74
C ARG A 12 20.73 -19.79 -2.29
N ALA A 13 20.08 -20.91 -2.59
CA ALA A 13 18.70 -20.94 -3.08
C ALA A 13 17.64 -20.85 -1.95
N LEU A 14 18.06 -21.01 -0.69
CA LEU A 14 17.21 -21.02 0.50
C LEU A 14 17.40 -19.80 1.40
N ILE A 15 18.15 -18.79 0.95
CA ILE A 15 18.14 -17.49 1.62
C ILE A 15 16.79 -16.86 1.25
N PRO A 16 15.80 -16.77 2.15
CA PRO A 16 14.70 -15.87 1.90
C PRO A 16 15.35 -14.51 1.66
N ILE A 17 15.15 -13.94 0.47
CA ILE A 17 15.57 -12.57 0.23
C ILE A 17 14.78 -11.73 1.21
N ALA A 18 15.39 -11.44 2.36
CA ALA A 18 14.80 -10.61 3.39
C ALA A 18 14.81 -9.21 2.80
N VAL A 19 13.75 -8.87 2.08
CA VAL A 19 13.55 -7.52 1.58
C VAL A 19 13.18 -6.69 2.80
N ASN A 20 14.09 -5.83 3.26
CA ASN A 20 13.76 -4.78 4.22
C ASN A 20 12.82 -3.80 3.53
N LEU A 21 11.52 -4.06 3.65
CA LEU A 21 10.47 -3.33 2.97
C LEU A 21 9.97 -2.22 3.90
N THR A 22 10.70 -1.10 3.93
CA THR A 22 10.27 0.09 4.67
C THR A 22 9.08 0.73 3.96
N ARG A 23 7.88 0.62 4.54
CA ARG A 23 6.68 1.30 4.05
C ARG A 23 6.43 2.54 4.90
N ALA A 24 6.99 3.67 4.46
CA ALA A 24 6.69 4.94 5.10
C ALA A 24 5.20 5.24 4.96
N SER A 25 4.61 5.69 6.04
CA SER A 25 3.22 6.13 6.10
C SER A 25 3.14 7.30 7.07
N THR A 26 2.19 8.19 6.83
CA THR A 26 1.93 9.32 7.72
C THR A 26 0.50 9.22 8.21
N THR A 27 0.28 9.64 9.44
CA THR A 27 -1.04 9.68 10.06
C THR A 27 -1.39 11.09 10.52
N ASN A 28 -2.67 11.37 10.69
CA ASN A 28 -3.15 12.59 11.34
C ASN A 28 -3.25 12.42 12.86
N GLY A 29 -3.70 13.48 13.56
CA GLY A 29 -3.90 13.47 15.02
C GLY A 29 -4.98 12.51 15.54
N LEU A 30 -5.73 11.84 14.65
CA LEU A 30 -6.74 10.83 14.98
C LEU A 30 -6.27 9.40 14.66
N ASN A 31 -4.98 9.22 14.35
CA ASN A 31 -4.40 7.95 13.94
C ASN A 31 -4.99 7.39 12.63
N GLN A 32 -5.35 8.27 11.69
CA GLN A 32 -5.80 7.91 10.34
C GLN A 32 -4.66 8.11 9.35
N TYR A 33 -4.43 7.16 8.46
CA TYR A 33 -3.43 7.29 7.39
C TYR A 33 -3.78 8.45 6.46
N ILE A 34 -2.85 9.33 6.14
CA ILE A 34 -3.07 10.43 5.18
C ILE A 34 -2.25 10.25 3.90
N SER A 35 -1.11 9.55 3.98
CA SER A 35 -0.36 9.12 2.80
C SER A 35 0.52 7.91 3.08
N THR A 36 0.92 7.23 2.00
CA THR A 36 1.89 6.12 2.02
C THR A 36 3.01 6.36 1.00
N SER A 37 4.11 5.64 1.14
CA SER A 37 5.25 5.67 0.21
C SER A 37 4.91 5.30 -1.23
N THR A 38 3.72 4.74 -1.49
CA THR A 38 3.22 4.43 -2.84
C THR A 38 2.47 5.60 -3.48
N GLY A 39 2.32 6.73 -2.78
CA GLY A 39 1.64 7.94 -3.27
C GLY A 39 0.12 7.90 -3.15
N ALA A 40 -0.45 7.01 -2.34
CA ALA A 40 -1.88 7.05 -2.04
C ALA A 40 -2.20 8.26 -1.15
N ALA A 41 -3.36 8.88 -1.37
CA ALA A 41 -3.86 10.02 -0.60
C ALA A 41 -5.23 9.66 -0.02
N PHE A 42 -5.34 9.70 1.30
CA PHE A 42 -6.53 9.24 2.01
C PHE A 42 -7.31 10.44 2.55
N LEU A 43 -8.63 10.39 2.39
CA LEU A 43 -9.57 11.42 2.82
C LEU A 43 -10.60 10.84 3.77
N TYR A 44 -11.04 11.64 4.73
CA TYR A 44 -11.97 11.24 5.77
C TYR A 44 -13.07 12.28 5.98
N ASP A 45 -14.25 11.84 6.37
CA ASP A 45 -15.30 12.72 6.88
C ASP A 45 -15.06 13.09 8.36
N ALA A 46 -15.92 13.97 8.91
CA ALA A 46 -15.83 14.43 10.29
C ALA A 46 -16.02 13.30 11.33
N ASN A 47 -16.68 12.20 10.95
CA ASN A 47 -16.87 11.03 11.80
C ASN A 47 -15.67 10.07 11.72
N GLY A 48 -14.70 10.37 10.86
CA GLY A 48 -13.48 9.59 10.67
C GLY A 48 -13.63 8.42 9.70
N ASN A 49 -14.65 8.44 8.85
CA ASN A 49 -14.85 7.39 7.85
C ASN A 49 -14.06 7.71 6.59
N LEU A 50 -13.42 6.70 6.01
CA LEU A 50 -12.69 6.85 4.75
C LEU A 50 -13.67 7.22 3.63
N THR A 51 -13.45 8.38 3.00
CA THR A 51 -14.23 8.88 1.86
C THR A 51 -13.44 8.82 0.55
N GLY A 52 -12.13 8.62 0.60
CA GLY A 52 -11.33 8.28 -0.57
C GLY A 52 -9.94 7.77 -0.24
N ASP A 53 -9.37 6.95 -1.13
CA ASP A 53 -8.04 6.34 -0.98
C ASP A 53 -7.05 6.71 -2.12
N GLY A 54 -7.45 7.66 -2.97
CA GLY A 54 -6.71 8.09 -4.15
C GLY A 54 -7.04 7.31 -5.42
N SER A 55 -7.80 6.21 -5.34
CA SER A 55 -8.32 5.47 -6.50
C SER A 55 -9.85 5.39 -6.52
N PHE A 56 -10.45 5.35 -5.34
CA PHE A 56 -11.88 5.25 -5.09
C PHE A 56 -12.35 6.40 -4.21
N SER A 57 -13.61 6.78 -4.41
CA SER A 57 -14.42 7.56 -3.48
C SER A 57 -15.48 6.66 -2.86
N TYR A 58 -15.80 6.90 -1.59
CA TYR A 58 -16.71 6.07 -0.80
C TYR A 58 -17.82 6.88 -0.16
N THR A 59 -19.05 6.37 -0.26
CA THR A 59 -20.24 6.97 0.37
C THR A 59 -20.72 6.07 1.51
N LYS A 60 -21.03 6.68 2.65
CA LYS A 60 -21.51 6.01 3.87
C LYS A 60 -22.95 6.39 4.18
N THR A 61 -23.70 5.48 4.80
CA THR A 61 -24.96 5.83 5.49
C THR A 61 -24.67 6.59 6.78
N GLN A 62 -25.72 7.12 7.41
CA GLN A 62 -25.64 7.77 8.72
C GLN A 62 -25.14 6.80 9.82
N GLU A 63 -25.41 5.50 9.69
CA GLU A 63 -24.94 4.43 10.59
C GLU A 63 -23.54 3.92 10.24
N ASN A 64 -22.78 4.65 9.43
CA ASN A 64 -21.41 4.31 9.02
C ASN A 64 -21.27 3.02 8.19
N ARG A 65 -22.30 2.66 7.41
CA ARG A 65 -22.24 1.51 6.51
C ARG A 65 -21.85 1.95 5.10
N LEU A 66 -20.96 1.21 4.44
CA LEU A 66 -20.61 1.48 3.04
C LEU A 66 -21.82 1.26 2.13
N VAL A 67 -22.14 2.27 1.32
CA VAL A 67 -23.23 2.21 0.33
C VAL A 67 -22.68 2.09 -1.08
N GLN A 68 -21.62 2.83 -1.37
CA GLN A 68 -21.07 2.93 -2.71
C GLN A 68 -19.55 3.11 -2.68
N ALA A 69 -18.88 2.50 -3.64
CA ALA A 69 -17.51 2.82 -4.03
C ALA A 69 -17.51 3.17 -5.52
N SER A 70 -16.87 4.29 -5.88
CA SER A 70 -16.75 4.75 -7.27
C SER A 70 -15.31 5.11 -7.57
N GLY A 71 -14.75 4.57 -8.65
CA GLY A 71 -13.34 4.75 -8.98
C GLY A 71 -12.83 3.73 -9.99
N THR A 72 -11.54 3.84 -10.33
CA THR A 72 -10.91 2.96 -11.32
C THR A 72 -9.83 2.11 -10.65
N ASN A 73 -9.96 0.79 -10.78
CA ASN A 73 -8.88 -0.14 -10.45
C ASN A 73 -7.82 -0.11 -11.57
N LEU A 74 -6.95 0.89 -11.57
CA LEU A 74 -5.79 0.87 -12.45
C LEU A 74 -4.80 -0.17 -11.92
N ARG A 75 -4.82 -1.37 -12.49
CA ARG A 75 -3.68 -2.30 -12.35
C ARG A 75 -2.47 -1.60 -12.95
N LYS A 76 -1.58 -1.07 -12.10
CA LYS A 76 -0.22 -0.68 -12.49
C LYS A 76 0.54 -1.95 -12.90
N THR A 77 0.34 -2.39 -14.14
CA THR A 77 1.12 -3.46 -14.74
C THR A 77 2.48 -2.88 -15.13
N GLY A 78 3.42 -2.88 -14.18
CA GLY A 78 4.82 -2.61 -14.47
C GLY A 78 5.44 -3.80 -15.21
N ARG A 79 5.20 -3.91 -16.52
CA ARG A 79 6.03 -4.77 -17.38
C ARG A 79 6.92 -3.87 -18.24
N ASN A 80 8.09 -3.52 -17.72
CA ASN A 80 9.24 -3.19 -18.57
C ASN A 80 9.72 -4.49 -19.22
N LEU A 81 9.23 -4.77 -20.42
CA LEU A 81 9.90 -5.68 -21.36
C LEU A 81 10.33 -4.77 -22.51
N ALA A 82 11.52 -4.18 -22.35
CA ALA A 82 12.23 -3.56 -23.46
C ALA A 82 12.53 -4.64 -24.52
N LEU A 83 12.47 -4.20 -25.78
CA LEU A 83 12.56 -4.93 -27.04
C LEU A 83 13.59 -6.07 -27.06
#